data_AF-A0A0B1T3R6-F1
#
_entry.id   AF-A0A0B1T3R6-F1
#
_cell.length_a   1.000
_cell.length_b   1.000
_cell.length_c   1.000
_cell.angle_alpha   90.00
_cell.angle_beta   90.00
_cell.angle_gamma   90.00
#
_symmetry.space_group_name_H-M   'P 1'
#
loop_
_entity.id
_entity.type
_entity.pdbx_description
1 polymer ?
#
loop_
_entity_poly.entity_id
_entity_poly.type
_entity_poly.pdbx_seq_one_letter_code
_entity_poly.pdbx_strand_id
1 'polypeptide(L)'
;MRVLYVFVTVIAVASSCVENGKVFRDGDVWSTGQFLKKCIERTSNMHMYTEVKIIACLTPSNEVIKVGEEQRFGNTNYRCIGNSDGSVKLHSRTITVSPYRY
;
A
#
# COMPACT_ATOMS: atom_id res chain seq x y z
N MET A 1 39.98 -8.45 41.07
CA MET A 1 39.66 -8.62 39.63
C MET A 1 38.28 -8.02 39.41
N ARG A 2 38.18 -6.86 38.73
CA ARG A 2 36.89 -6.17 38.50
C ARG A 2 36.23 -6.77 37.27
N VAL A 3 35.23 -7.62 37.46
CA VAL A 3 34.40 -8.17 36.37
C VAL A 3 33.40 -7.08 35.98
N LEU A 4 33.63 -6.41 34.84
CA LEU A 4 32.69 -5.47 34.26
C LEU A 4 31.58 -6.26 33.56
N TYR A 5 30.43 -6.38 34.22
CA TYR A 5 29.21 -6.91 33.59
C TYR A 5 28.69 -5.89 32.57
N VAL A 6 28.95 -6.14 31.29
CA VAL A 6 28.30 -5.40 30.19
C VAL A 6 26.90 -5.97 30.03
N PHE A 7 25.90 -5.28 30.60
CA PHE A 7 24.49 -5.57 30.33
C PHE A 7 24.18 -5.17 28.88
N VAL A 8 24.17 -6.16 27.97
CA VAL A 8 23.66 -5.97 26.61
C VAL A 8 22.14 -5.83 26.71
N THR A 9 21.65 -4.60 26.68
CA THR A 9 20.21 -4.33 26.60
C THR A 9 19.71 -4.73 25.22
N VAL A 10 18.83 -5.73 25.16
CA VAL A 10 18.11 -6.08 23.94
C VAL A 10 17.13 -4.94 23.64
N ILE A 11 17.50 -4.04 22.74
CA ILE A 11 16.58 -3.01 22.23
C ILE A 11 15.58 -3.75 21.34
N ALA A 12 14.35 -3.95 21.84
CA ALA A 12 13.25 -4.44 21.04
C ALA A 12 12.93 -3.38 19.97
N VAL A 13 13.43 -3.58 18.76
CA VAL A 13 13.06 -2.78 17.60
C VAL A 13 11.63 -3.14 17.27
N ALA A 14 10.69 -2.27 17.63
CA ALA A 14 9.31 -2.39 17.18
C ALA A 14 9.30 -2.19 15.66
N SER A 15 8.88 -3.21 14.92
CA SER A 15 8.66 -3.21 13.48
C SER A 15 7.53 -2.24 13.14
N SER A 16 7.84 -1.19 12.37
CA SER A 16 6.84 -0.21 11.94
C SER A 16 7.21 0.33 10.57
N CYS A 17 6.21 0.61 9.74
CA CYS A 17 6.41 1.30 8.48
C CYS A 17 6.61 2.80 8.71
N VAL A 18 7.58 3.40 8.02
CA VAL A 18 7.81 4.84 8.07
C VAL A 18 7.60 5.43 6.68
N GLU A 19 6.66 6.37 6.56
CA GLU A 19 6.39 7.09 5.32
C GLU A 19 6.21 8.58 5.62
N ASN A 20 6.99 9.45 4.96
CA ASN A 20 6.95 10.91 5.14
C ASN A 20 7.06 11.36 6.62
N GLY A 21 7.90 10.69 7.41
CA GLY A 21 8.10 10.98 8.83
C GLY A 21 6.97 10.50 9.76
N LYS A 22 5.93 9.83 9.22
CA LYS A 22 4.88 9.19 10.01
C LYS A 22 5.19 7.73 10.22
N VAL A 23 4.85 7.23 11.41
CA VAL A 23 5.03 5.83 11.82
C VAL A 23 3.69 5.12 11.79
N PHE A 24 3.65 3.97 11.13
CA PHE A 24 2.48 3.10 10.98
C PHE A 24 2.79 1.71 11.52
N ARG A 25 1.88 1.16 12.31
CA ARG A 25 1.97 -0.19 12.89
C ARG A 25 1.52 -1.24 11.87
N ASP A 26 1.84 -2.50 12.13
CA ASP A 26 1.27 -3.60 11.35
C ASP A 26 -0.27 -3.49 11.29
N GLY A 27 -0.82 -3.66 10.10
CA GLY A 27 -2.24 -3.58 9.88
C GLY A 27 -2.77 -2.18 9.57
N ASP A 28 -2.04 -1.11 9.93
CA ASP A 28 -2.47 0.26 9.68
C ASP A 28 -2.68 0.51 8.18
N VAL A 29 -3.74 1.24 7.87
CA VAL A 29 -4.14 1.60 6.51
C VAL A 29 -4.21 3.12 6.41
N TRP A 30 -3.59 3.68 5.36
CA TRP A 30 -3.62 5.11 5.10
C TRP A 30 -3.64 5.40 3.60
N SER A 31 -4.09 6.60 3.24
CA SER A 31 -4.08 7.10 1.86
C SER A 31 -2.96 8.11 1.64
N THR A 32 -2.22 7.95 0.55
CA THR A 32 -1.26 8.95 0.07
C THR A 32 -1.54 9.19 -1.42
N GLY A 33 -2.10 10.35 -1.74
CA GLY A 33 -2.61 10.64 -3.09
C GLY A 33 -3.74 9.69 -3.48
N GLN A 34 -3.64 9.08 -4.66
CA GLN A 34 -4.64 8.14 -5.19
C GLN A 34 -4.44 6.69 -4.73
N PHE A 35 -3.61 6.42 -3.72
CA PHE A 35 -3.28 5.07 -3.30
C PHE A 35 -3.62 4.83 -1.84
N LEU A 36 -4.32 3.72 -1.59
CA LEU A 36 -4.55 3.18 -0.26
C LEU A 36 -3.45 2.15 0.05
N LYS A 37 -2.73 2.36 1.13
CA LYS A 37 -1.56 1.58 1.54
C LYS A 37 -1.85 0.87 2.85
N LYS A 38 -1.14 -0.24 3.09
CA LYS A 38 -1.17 -1.01 4.32
C LYS A 38 0.25 -1.30 4.77
N CYS A 39 0.52 -1.13 6.06
CA CYS A 39 1.75 -1.62 6.66
C CYS A 39 1.59 -3.11 6.98
N ILE A 40 2.55 -3.92 6.55
CA ILE A 40 2.52 -5.37 6.75
C ILE A 40 3.84 -5.81 7.36
N GLU A 41 3.77 -6.47 8.50
CA GLU A 41 4.88 -7.16 9.10
C GLU A 41 5.09 -8.52 8.42
N ARG A 42 6.35 -8.82 8.14
CA ARG A 42 6.81 -10.05 7.49
C ARG A 42 7.93 -10.66 8.31
N THR A 43 7.99 -11.98 8.28
CA THR A 43 9.09 -12.74 8.86
C THR A 43 9.66 -13.64 7.78
N SER A 44 10.97 -13.53 7.52
CA SER A 44 11.69 -14.39 6.58
C SER A 44 13.06 -14.72 7.14
N ASN A 45 13.45 -16.00 7.11
CA ASN A 45 14.74 -16.47 7.64
C ASN A 45 15.03 -15.98 9.08
N MET A 46 14.03 -16.06 9.97
CA MET A 46 14.09 -15.54 11.35
C MET A 46 14.35 -14.03 11.47
N HIS A 47 14.23 -13.27 10.38
CA HIS A 47 14.33 -11.82 10.37
C HIS A 47 12.94 -11.20 10.16
N MET A 48 12.56 -10.31 11.08
CA MET A 48 11.30 -9.58 11.02
C MET A 48 11.52 -8.22 10.36
N TYR A 49 10.69 -7.88 9.38
CA TYR A 49 10.74 -6.61 8.67
C TYR A 49 9.33 -6.16 8.31
N THR A 50 9.15 -4.88 8.03
CA THR A 50 7.86 -4.31 7.61
C THR A 50 7.92 -3.83 6.17
N GLU A 51 6.83 -4.04 5.43
CA GLU A 51 6.65 -3.57 4.07
C GLU A 51 5.42 -2.64 3.96
N VAL A 52 5.56 -1.55 3.21
CA VAL A 52 4.42 -0.72 2.80
C VAL A 52 3.85 -1.30 1.50
N LYS A 53 2.63 -1.81 1.55
CA LYS A 53 1.97 -2.40 0.38
C LYS A 53 0.82 -1.52 -0.09
N ILE A 54 0.78 -1.18 -1.38
CA ILE A 54 -0.41 -0.57 -1.98
C ILE A 54 -1.47 -1.66 -2.13
N ILE A 55 -2.64 -1.46 -1.51
CA ILE A 55 -3.73 -2.43 -1.47
C ILE A 55 -4.92 -2.02 -2.35
N ALA A 56 -5.06 -0.73 -2.66
CA ALA A 56 -6.10 -0.21 -3.54
C ALA A 56 -5.72 1.14 -4.14
N CYS A 57 -6.46 1.53 -5.18
CA CYS A 57 -6.46 2.86 -5.76
C CYS A 57 -7.73 3.61 -5.30
N LEU A 58 -7.64 4.93 -5.20
CA LEU A 58 -8.74 5.83 -4.93
C LEU A 58 -9.08 6.60 -6.19
N THR A 59 -10.36 6.61 -6.60
CA THR A 59 -10.83 7.50 -7.66
C THR A 59 -10.82 8.96 -7.20
N PRO A 60 -10.98 9.95 -8.10
CA PRO A 60 -11.15 11.35 -7.70
C PRO A 60 -12.33 11.60 -6.74
N SER A 61 -13.31 10.70 -6.73
CA SER A 61 -14.45 10.72 -5.80
C SER A 61 -14.21 9.91 -4.51
N ASN A 62 -12.98 9.46 -4.27
CA ASN A 62 -12.55 8.60 -3.14
C ASN A 62 -13.16 7.19 -3.12
N GLU A 63 -13.68 6.70 -4.25
CA GLU A 63 -14.11 5.31 -4.37
C GLU A 63 -12.89 4.38 -4.38
N VAL A 64 -12.98 3.26 -3.65
CA VAL A 64 -11.88 2.31 -3.48
C VAL A 64 -11.95 1.22 -4.55
N ILE A 65 -10.84 1.01 -5.26
CA ILE A 65 -10.68 -0.06 -6.26
C ILE A 65 -9.49 -0.90 -5.86
N LYS A 66 -9.69 -2.17 -5.49
CA LYS A 66 -8.56 -3.01 -5.04
C LYS A 66 -7.60 -3.26 -6.19
N VAL A 67 -6.34 -3.49 -5.85
CA VAL A 67 -5.33 -3.85 -6.85
C VAL A 67 -5.77 -5.11 -7.62
N GLY A 68 -5.74 -5.03 -8.95
CA GLY A 68 -6.22 -6.06 -9.87
C GLY A 68 -7.69 -5.90 -10.29
N GLU A 69 -8.46 -5.04 -9.63
CA GLU A 69 -9.87 -4.83 -9.95
C GLU A 69 -10.09 -3.70 -10.96
N GLU A 70 -11.24 -3.78 -11.61
CA GLU A 70 -11.79 -2.78 -12.52
C GLU A 70 -13.24 -2.49 -12.12
N GLN A 71 -13.59 -1.22 -12.00
CA GLN A 71 -14.93 -0.77 -11.63
C GLN A 71 -15.35 0.45 -12.44
N ARG A 72 -16.64 0.50 -12.77
CA ARG A 72 -17.24 1.62 -13.52
C ARG A 72 -17.95 2.55 -12.55
N PHE A 73 -17.58 3.83 -12.60
CA PHE A 73 -18.26 4.91 -11.91
C PHE A 73 -18.79 5.90 -12.94
N GLY A 74 -20.11 5.98 -13.08
CA GLY A 74 -20.77 6.79 -14.10
C GLY A 74 -20.34 6.40 -15.52
N ASN A 75 -19.74 7.34 -16.24
CA ASN A 75 -19.26 7.13 -17.60
C ASN A 75 -17.75 6.85 -17.69
N THR A 76 -17.11 6.56 -16.57
CA THR A 76 -15.67 6.28 -16.53
C THR A 76 -15.43 4.88 -15.98
N ASN A 77 -14.63 4.11 -16.70
CA ASN A 77 -14.10 2.85 -16.21
C ASN A 77 -12.75 3.09 -15.55
N TYR A 78 -12.56 2.61 -14.33
CA TYR A 78 -11.33 2.74 -13.56
C TYR A 78 -10.76 1.36 -13.24
N ARG A 79 -9.46 1.19 -13.47
CA ARG A 79 -8.72 -0.04 -13.19
C ARG A 79 -7.51 0.25 -12.31
N CYS A 80 -7.38 -0.48 -11.22
CA CYS A 80 -6.20 -0.40 -10.35
C CYS A 80 -5.22 -1.51 -10.72
N ILE A 81 -4.18 -1.17 -11.50
CA ILE A 81 -3.27 -2.14 -12.09
C ILE A 81 -2.05 -2.28 -11.18
N GLY A 82 -1.82 -3.48 -10.63
CA GLY A 82 -0.56 -3.83 -9.97
C GLY A 82 0.39 -4.51 -10.96
N ASN A 83 1.66 -4.12 -10.95
CA ASN A 83 2.71 -4.73 -11.76
C ASN A 83 3.58 -5.66 -10.92
N SER A 84 4.33 -6.54 -11.58
CA SER A 84 5.19 -7.53 -10.92
C SER A 84 6.35 -6.92 -10.14
N ASP A 85 6.76 -5.69 -10.45
CA ASP A 85 7.77 -4.90 -9.72
C ASP A 85 7.21 -4.27 -8.43
N GLY A 86 5.92 -4.45 -8.13
CA GLY A 86 5.26 -3.89 -6.96
C GLY A 86 4.70 -2.49 -7.16
N SER A 87 4.92 -1.85 -8.32
CA SER A 87 4.28 -0.58 -8.66
C SER A 87 2.79 -0.76 -8.95
N VAL A 88 1.99 0.25 -8.59
CA VAL A 88 0.56 0.29 -8.83
C VAL A 88 0.19 1.56 -9.59
N LYS A 89 -0.72 1.45 -10.57
CA LYS A 89 -1.22 2.57 -11.36
C LYS A 89 -2.74 2.55 -11.42
N LEU A 90 -3.35 3.71 -11.20
CA LEU A 90 -4.75 3.93 -11.52
C LEU A 90 -4.86 4.30 -13.01
N HIS A 91 -5.63 3.51 -13.76
CA HIS A 91 -5.94 3.80 -15.15
C HIS A 91 -7.42 4.13 -15.27
N SER A 92 -7.77 5.21 -15.97
CA SER A 92 -9.14 5.64 -16.20
C SER A 92 -9.44 5.81 -17.68
N ARG A 93 -10.58 5.29 -18.14
CA ARG A 93 -11.06 5.47 -19.50
C ARG A 93 -12.51 5.93 -19.50
N THR A 94 -12.78 7.12 -20.04
CA THR A 94 -14.13 7.59 -20.27
C THR A 94 -14.78 6.78 -21.39
N ILE A 95 -15.91 6.16 -21.10
CA ILE A 95 -16.74 5.43 -22.04
C ILE A 95 -17.56 6.45 -22.82
N THR A 96 -17.03 6.91 -23.94
CA THR A 96 -17.87 7.59 -24.92
C THR A 96 -18.75 6.53 -25.58
N VAL A 97 -20.06 6.56 -25.32
CA VAL A 97 -21.01 5.81 -26.13
C VAL A 97 -20.95 6.46 -27.51
N SER A 98 -20.21 5.85 -28.44
CA SER A 98 -20.16 6.36 -29.81
C SER A 98 -21.56 6.23 -30.39
N PRO A 99 -22.20 7.32 -30.86
CA PRO A 99 -23.51 7.26 -31.49
C PRO A 99 -23.51 6.60 -32.88
N TYR A 100 -22.34 6.12 -33.36
CA TYR A 100 -22.18 5.50 -34.67
C TYR A 100 -21.96 3.99 -34.56
N ARG A 101 -23.03 3.27 -34.20
CA ARG A 101 -23.16 1.85 -34.52
C ARG A 101 -24.51 1.65 -35.21
N TYR A 102 -24.49 1.84 -36.54
CA TYR A 102 -25.50 1.35 -37.46
C TYR A 102 -24.94 0.07 -38.10
#